data_AF-A0A539EP99-F1
#
_entry.id   AF-A0A539EP99-F1
#
_cell.length_a   1.000
_cell.length_b   1.000
_cell.length_c   1.000
_cell.angle_alpha   90.00
_cell.angle_beta   90.00
_cell.angle_gamma   90.00
#
_symmetry.space_group_name_H-M   'P 1'
#
loop_
_entity.id
_entity.type
_entity.pdbx_description
1 polymer ?
#
loop_
_entity_poly.entity_id
_entity_poly.type
_entity_poly.pdbx_seq_one_letter_code
_entity_poly.pdbx_strand_id
1 'polypeptide(L)'
;MINRIIRWSAENKLAVILMTAAALAGSWYLAKVSPLDAIPDLSDTQVIVYSRWDRSPDLIEDQVTYPVVSALLGAPKVKAVRGFSDFGFSFVYVIFEDGTDIYWARSRTLEYLSKVLPTLPEGVKTEIGPDATAVGWVFQYALVDKTGGHDLQQLRSLQDWYLRYQLQSVPGVAEVAAFGGFQKQYQVTVDPNALAAYGIRWSTPCGKATRKRAGASSSSPAPSSWSAAAATSAPSRTSSPSWWPAT
;
A
#
# COMPACT_ATOMS: atom_id res chain seq x y z
N MET A 1 -28.83 -45.68 -30.17
CA MET A 1 -28.27 -45.41 -28.82
C MET A 1 -29.17 -44.48 -28.02
N ILE A 2 -29.58 -43.31 -28.55
CA ILE A 2 -30.55 -42.40 -27.91
C ILE A 2 -31.84 -43.11 -27.45
N ASN A 3 -32.46 -43.94 -28.30
CA ASN A 3 -33.70 -44.65 -27.97
C ASN A 3 -33.55 -45.60 -26.77
N ARG A 4 -32.33 -46.10 -26.50
CA ARG A 4 -32.04 -46.98 -25.36
C ARG A 4 -31.98 -46.19 -24.05
N ILE A 5 -31.40 -44.99 -24.07
CA ILE A 5 -31.35 -44.08 -22.91
C ILE A 5 -32.76 -43.60 -22.58
N ILE A 6 -33.53 -43.18 -23.58
CA ILE A 6 -34.93 -42.73 -23.38
C ILE A 6 -35.77 -43.87 -22.78
N ARG A 7 -35.67 -45.08 -23.33
CA ARG A 7 -36.40 -46.24 -22.82
C ARG A 7 -36.00 -46.55 -21.36
N TRP A 8 -34.70 -46.56 -21.05
CA TRP A 8 -34.20 -46.79 -19.69
C TRP A 8 -34.69 -45.72 -18.71
N SER A 9 -34.68 -44.45 -19.09
CA SER A 9 -35.20 -43.35 -18.28
C SER A 9 -36.72 -43.45 -18.06
N ALA A 10 -37.48 -43.92 -19.06
CA ALA A 10 -38.93 -44.09 -18.97
C ALA A 10 -39.34 -45.31 -18.10
N GLU A 11 -38.55 -46.38 -18.11
CA GLU A 11 -38.76 -47.57 -17.30
C GLU A 11 -38.31 -47.35 -15.83
N ASN A 12 -37.27 -46.55 -15.59
CA ASN A 12 -36.69 -46.29 -14.27
C ASN A 12 -37.05 -44.89 -13.73
N LYS A 13 -38.34 -44.53 -13.74
CA LYS A 13 -38.82 -43.18 -13.36
C LYS A 13 -38.33 -42.73 -11.98
N LEU A 14 -38.32 -43.63 -11.00
CA LEU A 14 -37.88 -43.34 -9.63
C LEU A 14 -36.39 -42.99 -9.58
N ALA A 15 -35.54 -43.73 -10.30
CA ALA A 15 -34.11 -43.44 -10.38
C ALA A 15 -33.86 -42.07 -11.04
N VAL A 16 -34.59 -41.73 -12.10
CA VAL A 16 -34.49 -40.42 -12.76
C VAL A 16 -34.92 -39.28 -11.83
N ILE A 17 -36.01 -39.45 -11.08
CA ILE A 17 -36.47 -38.46 -10.10
C ILE A 17 -35.44 -38.28 -8.98
N LEU A 18 -34.89 -39.36 -8.43
CA LEU A 18 -33.85 -39.28 -7.39
C LEU A 18 -32.57 -38.61 -7.89
N MET A 19 -32.11 -38.95 -9.10
CA MET A 19 -30.94 -38.29 -9.70
C MET A 19 -31.19 -36.80 -9.95
N THR A 20 -32.39 -36.44 -10.41
CA THR A 20 -32.77 -35.04 -10.62
C THR A 20 -32.85 -34.29 -9.30
N ALA A 21 -33.45 -34.88 -8.26
CA ALA A 21 -33.52 -34.30 -6.93
C ALA A 21 -32.13 -34.13 -6.31
N ALA A 22 -31.25 -35.13 -6.47
CA ALA A 22 -29.86 -35.04 -6.05
C ALA A 22 -29.09 -33.95 -6.81
N ALA A 23 -29.32 -33.80 -8.12
CA ALA A 23 -28.71 -32.73 -8.92
C ALA A 23 -29.22 -31.33 -8.51
N LEU A 24 -30.51 -31.19 -8.20
CA LEU A 24 -31.09 -29.94 -7.70
C LEU A 24 -30.56 -29.60 -6.31
N ALA A 25 -30.48 -30.57 -5.41
CA ALA A 25 -29.92 -30.40 -4.07
C ALA A 25 -28.42 -30.03 -4.15
N GLY A 26 -27.66 -30.70 -5.02
CA GLY A 26 -26.25 -30.40 -5.28
C GLY A 26 -26.06 -29.01 -5.90
N SER A 27 -26.89 -28.63 -6.87
CA SER A 27 -26.87 -27.29 -7.48
C SER A 27 -27.19 -26.20 -6.46
N TRP A 28 -28.20 -26.42 -5.61
CA TRP A 28 -28.54 -25.49 -4.52
C TRP A 28 -27.40 -25.35 -3.51
N TYR A 29 -26.75 -26.45 -3.14
CA TYR A 29 -25.59 -26.44 -2.26
C TYR A 29 -24.41 -25.67 -2.87
N LEU A 30 -24.08 -25.95 -4.13
CA LEU A 30 -23.00 -25.25 -4.84
C LEU A 30 -23.30 -23.76 -4.99
N ALA A 31 -24.53 -23.39 -5.36
CA ALA A 31 -24.95 -22.00 -5.47
C ALA A 31 -24.85 -21.24 -4.14
N LYS A 32 -24.93 -21.93 -2.99
CA LYS A 32 -24.74 -21.34 -1.66
C LYS A 32 -23.29 -21.17 -1.25
N VAL A 33 -22.38 -22.02 -1.76
CA VAL A 33 -20.97 -22.05 -1.33
C VAL A 33 -20.05 -21.34 -2.34
N SER A 34 -20.47 -21.18 -3.58
CA SER A 34 -19.69 -20.49 -4.60
C SER A 34 -19.45 -19.02 -4.22
N PRO A 35 -18.20 -18.53 -4.32
CA PRO A 35 -17.90 -17.12 -4.10
C PRO A 35 -18.62 -16.29 -5.17
N LEU A 36 -19.21 -15.19 -4.72
CA LEU A 36 -19.93 -14.26 -5.58
C LEU A 36 -19.21 -12.91 -5.51
N ASP A 37 -18.98 -12.32 -6.68
CA ASP A 37 -18.50 -10.95 -6.82
C ASP A 37 -19.43 -10.18 -7.76
N ALA A 38 -19.43 -8.85 -7.65
CA ALA A 38 -20.27 -7.97 -8.46
C ALA A 38 -19.83 -7.96 -9.94
N ILE A 39 -18.52 -8.06 -10.18
CA ILE A 39 -17.91 -8.08 -11.50
C ILE A 39 -16.74 -9.08 -11.52
N PRO A 40 -16.45 -9.72 -12.67
CA PRO A 40 -15.21 -10.47 -12.80
C PRO A 40 -13.99 -9.54 -12.69
N ASP A 41 -12.87 -10.06 -12.21
CA ASP A 41 -11.60 -9.31 -12.26
C ASP A 41 -11.15 -9.16 -13.72
N LEU A 42 -11.05 -7.90 -14.16
CA LEU A 42 -10.62 -7.51 -15.51
C LEU A 42 -9.21 -6.92 -15.51
N SER A 43 -8.52 -6.94 -14.38
CA SER A 43 -7.19 -6.34 -14.23
C SER A 43 -6.12 -7.16 -14.92
N ASP A 44 -5.19 -6.49 -15.60
CA ASP A 44 -3.94 -7.13 -16.05
C ASP A 44 -3.12 -7.61 -14.84
N THR A 45 -2.38 -8.71 -14.99
CA THR A 45 -1.39 -9.12 -13.99
C THR A 45 -0.26 -8.11 -13.98
N GLN A 46 -0.18 -7.32 -12.90
CA GLN A 46 0.80 -6.26 -12.77
C GLN A 46 1.56 -6.35 -11.44
N VAL A 47 2.84 -5.97 -11.48
CA VAL A 47 3.68 -5.81 -10.30
C VAL A 47 4.19 -4.39 -10.26
N ILE A 48 3.98 -3.73 -9.12
CA ILE A 48 4.41 -2.35 -8.91
C ILE A 48 5.73 -2.38 -8.15
N VAL A 49 6.71 -1.62 -8.62
CA VAL A 49 7.94 -1.32 -7.89
C VAL A 49 7.90 0.15 -7.52
N TYR A 50 7.96 0.44 -6.22
CA TYR A 50 7.99 1.79 -5.70
C TYR A 50 9.39 2.10 -5.19
N SER A 51 9.92 3.24 -5.60
CA SER A 51 11.22 3.73 -5.17
C SER A 51 11.08 5.14 -4.60
N ARG A 52 11.66 5.39 -3.43
CA ARG A 52 11.68 6.72 -2.80
C ARG A 52 13.09 7.28 -2.75
N TRP A 53 13.23 8.51 -3.23
CA TRP A 53 14.46 9.29 -3.18
C TRP A 53 14.13 10.78 -3.27
N ASP A 54 14.32 11.55 -2.19
CA ASP A 54 13.92 12.97 -2.09
C ASP A 54 14.80 13.88 -3.00
N ARG A 55 14.58 13.77 -4.32
CA ARG A 55 15.29 14.46 -5.42
C ARG A 55 14.31 14.94 -6.49
N SER A 56 14.82 15.72 -7.45
CA SER A 56 14.04 16.20 -8.59
C SER A 56 13.59 15.05 -9.50
N PRO A 57 12.44 15.19 -10.19
CA PRO A 57 11.94 14.17 -11.11
C PRO A 57 12.97 13.74 -12.17
N ASP A 58 13.71 14.70 -12.74
CA ASP A 58 14.73 14.42 -13.77
C ASP A 58 15.84 13.48 -13.25
N LEU A 59 16.31 13.70 -12.01
CA LEU A 59 17.32 12.85 -11.40
C LEU A 59 16.78 11.46 -11.05
N ILE A 60 15.52 11.39 -10.63
CA ILE A 60 14.85 10.12 -10.34
C ILE A 60 14.68 9.32 -11.62
N GLU A 61 14.28 9.95 -12.73
CA GLU A 61 14.18 9.31 -14.03
C GLU A 61 15.53 8.71 -14.45
N ASP A 62 16.58 9.53 -14.48
CA ASP A 62 17.90 9.13 -14.98
C ASP A 62 18.57 8.06 -14.10
N GLN A 63 18.47 8.17 -12.77
CA GLN A 63 19.25 7.35 -11.84
C GLN A 63 18.47 6.22 -11.17
N VAL A 64 17.15 6.23 -11.22
CA VAL A 64 16.30 5.22 -10.55
C VAL A 64 15.35 4.57 -11.54
N THR A 65 14.45 5.34 -12.15
CA THR A 65 13.37 4.80 -12.97
C THR A 65 13.90 4.12 -14.23
N TYR A 66 14.78 4.79 -14.97
CA TYR A 66 15.33 4.27 -16.22
C TYR A 66 16.15 2.98 -16.00
N PRO A 67 17.07 2.88 -15.02
CA PRO A 67 17.74 1.62 -14.70
C PRO A 67 16.79 0.48 -14.30
N VAL A 68 15.74 0.77 -13.53
CA VAL A 68 14.76 -0.24 -13.10
C VAL A 68 13.92 -0.72 -14.28
N VAL A 69 13.40 0.20 -15.11
CA VAL A 69 12.61 -0.12 -16.30
C VAL A 69 13.42 -0.94 -17.30
N SER A 70 14.63 -0.47 -17.64
CA SER A 70 15.48 -1.12 -18.65
C SER A 70 15.87 -2.55 -18.26
N ALA A 71 16.09 -2.81 -16.97
CA ALA A 71 16.38 -4.16 -16.48
C ALA A 71 15.16 -5.09 -16.53
N LEU A 72 13.95 -4.55 -16.33
CA LEU A 72 12.71 -5.34 -16.29
C LEU A 72 12.12 -5.58 -17.68
N LEU A 73 12.48 -4.79 -18.70
CA LEU A 73 12.06 -5.01 -20.09
C LEU A 73 12.47 -6.38 -20.63
N GLY A 74 13.59 -6.93 -20.18
CA GLY A 74 14.08 -8.26 -20.59
C GLY A 74 13.47 -9.42 -19.81
N ALA A 75 12.60 -9.16 -18.83
CA ALA A 75 12.00 -10.22 -18.03
C ALA A 75 10.96 -11.01 -18.85
N PRO A 76 10.86 -12.34 -18.65
CA PRO A 76 9.96 -13.19 -19.41
C PRO A 76 8.48 -12.84 -19.15
N LYS A 77 7.66 -12.94 -20.21
CA LYS A 77 6.21 -12.65 -20.20
C LYS A 77 5.84 -11.20 -19.85
N VAL A 78 6.78 -10.27 -19.95
CA VAL A 78 6.50 -8.84 -19.79
C VAL A 78 5.86 -8.33 -21.09
N LYS A 79 4.66 -7.79 -20.97
CA LYS A 79 3.89 -7.15 -22.05
C LYS A 79 4.31 -5.69 -22.22
N ALA A 80 4.47 -4.98 -21.10
CA ALA A 80 4.93 -3.60 -21.08
C ALA A 80 5.50 -3.23 -19.71
N VAL A 81 6.41 -2.26 -19.67
CA VAL A 81 6.88 -1.62 -18.43
C VAL A 81 6.62 -0.12 -18.53
N ARG A 82 5.95 0.45 -17.53
CA ARG A 82 5.63 1.88 -17.48
C ARG A 82 6.28 2.50 -16.25
N GLY A 83 7.14 3.49 -16.46
CA GLY A 83 7.77 4.27 -15.39
C GLY A 83 7.10 5.63 -15.22
N PHE A 84 6.95 6.07 -13.98
CA PHE A 84 6.52 7.41 -13.61
C PHE A 84 7.51 7.97 -12.60
N SER A 85 8.09 9.12 -12.93
CA SER A 85 9.05 9.83 -12.08
C SER A 85 8.45 11.15 -11.65
N ASP A 86 8.38 11.37 -10.34
CA ASP A 86 7.88 12.60 -9.76
C ASP A 86 8.76 13.00 -8.56
N PHE A 87 8.49 14.14 -7.94
CA PHE A 87 9.32 14.68 -6.89
C PHE A 87 9.35 13.74 -5.68
N GLY A 88 10.53 13.17 -5.42
CA GLY A 88 10.76 12.32 -4.26
C GLY A 88 10.46 10.84 -4.46
N PHE A 89 9.85 10.42 -5.58
CA PHE A 89 9.47 9.03 -5.79
C PHE A 89 9.38 8.61 -7.26
N SER A 90 9.45 7.30 -7.48
CA SER A 90 9.24 6.63 -8.77
C SER A 90 8.29 5.45 -8.60
N PHE A 91 7.35 5.33 -9.55
CA PHE A 91 6.50 4.15 -9.73
C PHE A 91 6.83 3.45 -11.03
N VAL A 92 7.21 2.17 -10.96
CA VAL A 92 7.40 1.32 -12.13
C VAL A 92 6.35 0.22 -12.12
N TYR A 93 5.49 0.22 -13.13
CA TYR A 93 4.45 -0.78 -13.37
C TYR A 93 4.96 -1.80 -14.38
N VAL A 94 5.17 -3.04 -13.93
CA VAL A 94 5.50 -4.18 -14.79
C VAL A 94 4.23 -4.92 -15.12
N ILE A 95 3.81 -4.84 -16.39
CA ILE A 95 2.59 -5.46 -16.89
C ILE A 95 2.97 -6.75 -17.59
N PHE A 96 2.39 -7.87 -17.16
CA PHE A 96 2.64 -9.19 -17.72
C PHE A 96 1.59 -9.58 -18.77
N GLU A 97 1.91 -10.60 -19.56
CA GLU A 97 0.96 -11.23 -20.47
C GLU A 97 -0.22 -11.85 -19.70
N ASP A 98 -1.41 -11.77 -20.29
CA ASP A 98 -2.67 -12.26 -19.74
C ASP A 98 -2.57 -13.74 -19.34
N GLY A 99 -3.10 -14.11 -18.17
CA GLY A 99 -3.03 -15.48 -17.65
C GLY A 99 -1.70 -15.85 -16.98
N THR A 100 -0.78 -14.89 -16.81
CA THR A 100 0.41 -15.09 -15.99
C THR A 100 0.04 -15.15 -14.51
N ASP A 101 0.56 -16.15 -13.79
CA ASP A 101 0.39 -16.24 -12.34
C ASP A 101 1.04 -15.04 -11.63
N ILE A 102 0.30 -14.39 -10.73
CA ILE A 102 0.76 -13.17 -10.04
C ILE A 102 1.97 -13.44 -9.14
N TYR A 103 2.01 -14.59 -8.45
CA TYR A 103 3.13 -14.94 -7.57
C TYR A 103 4.39 -15.26 -8.36
N TRP A 104 4.25 -15.89 -9.53
CA TRP A 104 5.33 -16.07 -10.48
C TRP A 104 5.87 -14.73 -10.97
N ALA A 105 4.98 -13.83 -11.40
CA ALA A 105 5.34 -12.48 -11.85
C ALA A 105 6.10 -11.68 -10.77
N ARG A 106 5.61 -11.72 -9.52
CA ARG A 106 6.27 -11.08 -8.36
C ARG A 106 7.64 -11.67 -8.09
N SER A 107 7.77 -13.00 -8.12
CA SER A 107 9.04 -13.69 -7.90
C SER A 107 10.07 -13.39 -8.99
N ARG A 108 9.63 -13.32 -10.26
CA ARG A 108 10.50 -12.92 -11.37
C ARG A 108 10.92 -11.46 -11.24
N THR A 109 9.99 -10.57 -10.88
CA THR A 109 10.28 -9.15 -10.68
C THR A 109 11.34 -8.96 -9.58
N LEU A 110 11.22 -9.67 -8.45
CA LEU A 110 12.23 -9.66 -7.38
C LEU A 110 13.61 -10.10 -7.86
N GLU A 111 13.67 -11.17 -8.66
CA GLU A 111 14.95 -11.66 -9.18
C GLU A 111 15.66 -10.62 -10.04
N TYR A 112 14.95 -9.98 -10.97
CA TYR A 112 15.53 -8.95 -11.82
C TYR A 112 15.85 -7.68 -11.05
N LEU A 113 14.95 -7.26 -10.15
CA LEU A 113 15.16 -6.09 -9.29
C LEU A 113 16.42 -6.24 -8.43
N SER A 114 16.65 -7.44 -7.87
CA SER A 114 17.82 -7.73 -7.03
C SER A 114 19.17 -7.46 -7.70
N LYS A 115 19.24 -7.56 -9.04
CA LYS A 115 20.45 -7.28 -9.84
C LYS A 115 20.68 -5.79 -10.03
N VAL A 116 19.63 -4.97 -9.97
CA VAL A 116 19.67 -3.52 -10.22
C VAL A 116 19.88 -2.75 -8.93
N LEU A 117 19.37 -3.23 -7.79
CA LEU A 117 19.49 -2.55 -6.49
C LEU A 117 20.92 -2.05 -6.18
N PRO A 118 22.02 -2.78 -6.47
CA PRO A 118 23.38 -2.31 -6.20
C PRO A 118 23.83 -1.13 -7.08
N THR A 119 23.19 -0.92 -8.22
CA THR A 119 23.49 0.19 -9.16
C THR A 119 22.74 1.48 -8.80
N LEU A 120 21.73 1.39 -7.94
CA LEU A 120 20.96 2.55 -7.51
C LEU A 120 21.79 3.44 -6.56
N PRO A 121 21.58 4.77 -6.60
CA PRO A 121 22.27 5.70 -5.71
C PRO A 121 22.07 5.39 -4.22
N GLU A 122 23.03 5.81 -3.40
CA GLU A 122 22.91 5.70 -1.95
C GLU A 122 21.66 6.43 -1.42
N GLY A 123 20.92 5.77 -0.54
CA GLY A 123 19.73 6.32 0.11
C GLY A 123 18.42 6.11 -0.66
N VAL A 124 18.45 5.52 -1.86
CA VAL A 124 17.22 5.07 -2.55
C VAL A 124 16.64 3.88 -1.80
N LYS A 125 15.35 3.96 -1.46
CA LYS A 125 14.59 2.84 -0.87
C LYS A 125 13.63 2.31 -1.91
N THR A 126 13.82 1.07 -2.33
CA THR A 126 12.97 0.41 -3.31
C THR A 126 12.25 -0.77 -2.69
N GLU A 127 10.95 -0.86 -2.91
CA GLU A 127 10.08 -1.92 -2.42
C GLU A 127 9.08 -2.37 -3.50
N ILE A 128 8.56 -3.58 -3.35
CA ILE A 128 7.49 -4.09 -4.22
C ILE A 128 6.16 -3.74 -3.59
N GLY A 129 5.23 -3.27 -4.42
CA GLY A 129 3.88 -2.95 -4.02
C GLY A 129 3.09 -4.14 -3.46
N PRO A 130 1.92 -3.84 -2.87
CA PRO A 130 1.04 -4.86 -2.29
C PRO A 130 0.60 -5.90 -3.33
N ASP A 131 0.10 -7.03 -2.83
CA ASP A 131 -0.53 -8.07 -3.64
C ASP A 131 -1.98 -7.68 -3.96
N ALA A 132 -2.16 -6.54 -4.63
CA ALA A 132 -3.47 -5.96 -4.94
C ALA A 132 -3.49 -5.32 -6.34
N THR A 133 -4.67 -5.31 -6.96
CA THR A 133 -4.93 -4.68 -8.26
C THR A 133 -5.60 -3.31 -8.09
N ALA A 134 -5.78 -2.58 -9.20
CA ALA A 134 -6.50 -1.30 -9.18
C ALA A 134 -7.96 -1.43 -8.70
N VAL A 135 -8.57 -2.61 -8.85
CA VAL A 135 -9.93 -2.92 -8.38
C VAL A 135 -9.96 -3.29 -6.89
N GLY A 136 -8.80 -3.51 -6.27
CA GLY A 136 -8.66 -3.95 -4.87
C GLY A 136 -9.07 -2.93 -3.79
N TRP A 137 -9.62 -1.78 -4.17
CA TRP A 137 -10.10 -0.75 -3.25
C TRP A 137 -11.51 -1.07 -2.74
N VAL A 138 -11.61 -2.08 -1.87
CA VAL A 138 -12.89 -2.65 -1.44
C VAL A 138 -13.64 -1.79 -0.42
N PHE A 139 -12.95 -1.26 0.59
CA PHE A 139 -13.57 -0.52 1.69
C PHE A 139 -12.80 0.76 2.02
N GLN A 140 -13.51 1.88 2.01
CA GLN A 140 -12.97 3.20 2.34
C GLN A 140 -13.76 3.78 3.52
N TYR A 141 -13.04 4.34 4.51
CA TYR A 141 -13.64 4.98 5.67
C TYR A 141 -12.87 6.24 6.05
N ALA A 142 -13.52 7.09 6.84
CA ALA A 142 -12.92 8.29 7.42
C ALA A 142 -13.06 8.25 8.94
N LEU A 143 -11.99 8.63 9.65
CA LEU A 143 -12.04 8.84 11.10
C LEU A 143 -12.47 10.26 11.38
N VAL A 144 -13.58 10.42 12.11
CA VAL A 144 -14.16 11.72 12.44
C VAL A 144 -14.48 11.77 13.92
N ASP A 145 -13.85 12.72 14.64
CA ASP A 145 -14.25 13.08 15.99
C ASP A 145 -15.14 14.33 15.97
N LYS A 146 -16.41 14.17 16.37
CA LYS A 146 -17.40 15.26 16.44
C LYS A 146 -17.33 16.06 17.73
N THR A 147 -16.64 15.54 18.76
CA THR A 147 -16.51 16.20 20.06
C THR A 147 -15.37 17.21 20.10
N GLY A 148 -14.40 17.07 19.18
CA GLY A 148 -13.20 17.90 19.14
C GLY A 148 -12.13 17.51 20.16
N GLY A 149 -12.26 16.35 20.81
CA GLY A 149 -11.27 15.82 21.75
C GLY A 149 -9.99 15.32 21.07
N HIS A 150 -10.06 14.99 19.78
CA HIS A 150 -8.96 14.50 18.97
C HIS A 150 -8.67 15.39 17.76
N ASP A 151 -7.39 15.72 17.59
CA ASP A 151 -6.91 16.39 16.40
C ASP A 151 -6.61 15.40 15.26
N LEU A 152 -6.35 15.93 14.06
CA LEU A 152 -6.03 15.12 12.87
C LEU A 152 -4.73 14.30 13.03
N GLN A 153 -3.79 14.74 13.88
CA GLN A 153 -2.55 14.01 14.13
C GLN A 153 -2.80 12.78 15.02
N GLN A 154 -3.65 12.92 16.04
CA GLN A 154 -4.07 11.84 16.93
C GLN A 154 -4.91 10.82 16.18
N LEU A 155 -5.86 11.25 15.35
CA LEU A 155 -6.64 10.35 14.50
C LEU A 155 -5.74 9.60 13.50
N ARG A 156 -4.76 10.28 12.90
CA ARG A 156 -3.76 9.62 12.03
C ARG A 156 -2.92 8.61 12.81
N SER A 157 -2.54 8.93 14.03
CA SER A 157 -1.78 8.01 14.89
C SER A 157 -2.61 6.78 15.26
N LEU A 158 -3.90 6.95 15.57
CA LEU A 158 -4.83 5.84 15.80
C LEU A 158 -4.96 4.95 14.57
N GLN A 159 -5.05 5.55 13.38
CA GLN A 159 -5.08 4.82 12.12
C GLN A 159 -3.82 3.97 11.91
N ASP A 160 -2.65 4.59 11.97
CA ASP A 160 -1.38 3.95 11.60
C ASP A 160 -0.93 2.89 12.62
N TRP A 161 -1.23 3.11 13.91
CA TRP A 161 -0.69 2.28 15.01
C TRP A 161 -1.71 1.35 15.67
N TYR A 162 -2.99 1.47 15.38
CA TYR A 162 -4.03 0.60 15.95
C TYR A 162 -4.90 -0.03 14.87
N LEU A 163 -5.68 0.79 14.15
CA LEU A 163 -6.68 0.27 13.20
C LEU A 163 -6.05 -0.50 12.03
N ARG A 164 -4.94 0.01 11.48
CA ARG A 164 -4.22 -0.64 10.38
C ARG A 164 -3.89 -2.10 10.70
N TYR A 165 -3.35 -2.37 11.88
CA TYR A 165 -2.96 -3.73 12.27
C TYR A 165 -4.17 -4.65 12.51
N GLN A 166 -5.27 -4.11 13.04
CA GLN A 166 -6.49 -4.89 13.23
C GLN A 166 -7.09 -5.29 11.89
N LEU A 167 -7.19 -4.35 10.96
CA LEU A 167 -7.76 -4.59 9.64
C LEU A 167 -6.85 -5.46 8.77
N GLN A 168 -5.53 -5.29 8.86
CA GLN A 168 -4.56 -6.10 8.11
C GLN A 168 -4.51 -7.57 8.59
N SER A 169 -5.02 -7.87 9.78
CA SER A 169 -5.12 -9.26 10.27
C SER A 169 -6.31 -10.03 9.71
N VAL A 170 -7.23 -9.36 9.01
CA VAL A 170 -8.41 -9.98 8.40
C VAL A 170 -7.98 -10.80 7.17
N PRO A 171 -8.39 -12.08 7.05
CA PRO A 171 -8.07 -12.89 5.88
C PRO A 171 -8.56 -12.26 4.57
N GLY A 172 -7.68 -12.22 3.57
CA GLY A 172 -7.96 -11.61 2.26
C GLY A 172 -7.60 -10.13 2.14
N VAL A 173 -7.16 -9.47 3.22
CA VAL A 173 -6.67 -8.09 3.16
C VAL A 173 -5.18 -8.07 2.83
N ALA A 174 -4.84 -7.55 1.65
CA ALA A 174 -3.44 -7.39 1.23
C ALA A 174 -2.76 -6.17 1.89
N GLU A 175 -3.46 -5.03 1.95
CA GLU A 175 -2.94 -3.79 2.52
C GLU A 175 -4.06 -2.93 3.11
N VAL A 176 -3.73 -2.15 4.14
CA VAL A 176 -4.58 -1.08 4.67
C VAL A 176 -3.81 0.23 4.56
N ALA A 177 -4.06 0.94 3.46
CA ALA A 177 -3.43 2.22 3.16
C ALA A 177 -4.15 3.36 3.88
N ALA A 178 -3.37 4.30 4.43
CA ALA A 178 -3.92 5.45 5.12
C ALA A 178 -3.70 6.71 4.28
N PHE A 179 -4.79 7.40 3.94
CA PHE A 179 -4.80 8.60 3.12
C PHE A 179 -5.13 9.85 3.97
N GLY A 180 -4.37 10.93 3.79
CA GLY A 180 -4.53 12.19 4.53
C GLY A 180 -4.09 12.12 6.01
N GLY A 181 -4.50 13.12 6.80
CA GLY A 181 -4.09 13.29 8.20
C GLY A 181 -2.64 13.79 8.34
N PHE A 182 -2.22 14.10 9.58
CA PHE A 182 -0.87 14.61 9.85
C PHE A 182 -0.04 13.55 10.58
N GLN A 183 1.11 13.18 10.03
CA GLN A 183 2.07 12.34 10.74
C GLN A 183 2.81 13.17 11.79
N LYS A 184 2.95 12.61 13.00
CA LYS A 184 3.68 13.27 14.08
C LYS A 184 5.17 13.27 13.78
N GLN A 185 5.73 14.46 13.53
CA GLN A 185 7.15 14.66 13.30
C GLN A 185 7.75 15.57 14.38
N TYR A 186 8.89 15.17 14.93
CA TYR A 186 9.67 16.01 15.83
C TYR A 186 10.65 16.85 14.99
N GLN A 187 10.27 18.09 14.72
CA GLN A 187 11.10 19.03 13.97
C GLN A 187 11.95 19.85 14.94
N VAL A 188 13.27 19.77 14.78
CA VAL A 188 14.23 20.60 15.53
C VAL A 188 14.63 21.76 14.62
N THR A 189 13.95 22.89 14.78
CA THR A 189 14.29 24.12 14.07
C THR A 189 15.48 24.77 14.75
N VAL A 190 16.58 24.88 14.03
CA VAL A 190 17.83 25.44 14.55
C VAL A 190 17.99 26.87 14.05
N ASP A 191 18.34 27.79 14.93
CA ASP A 191 18.66 29.17 14.59
C ASP A 191 20.12 29.27 14.08
N PRO A 192 20.36 29.65 12.81
CA PRO A 192 21.70 29.80 12.26
C PRO A 192 22.57 30.83 12.98
N ASN A 193 21.97 31.91 13.51
CA ASN A 193 22.71 32.95 14.22
C ASN A 193 23.19 32.47 15.58
N ALA A 194 22.35 31.73 16.30
CA ALA A 194 22.73 31.08 17.54
C ALA A 194 23.86 30.07 17.31
N LEU A 195 23.78 29.24 16.25
CA LEU A 195 24.86 28.31 15.91
C LEU A 195 26.20 29.03 15.68
N ALA A 196 26.19 30.15 14.95
CA ALA A 196 27.38 30.95 14.69
C ALA A 196 27.96 31.56 15.99
N ALA A 197 27.10 32.11 16.85
CA ALA A 197 27.50 32.68 18.13
C ALA A 197 28.14 31.65 19.08
N TYR A 198 27.66 30.40 19.05
CA TYR A 198 28.23 29.29 19.82
C TYR A 198 29.38 28.56 19.10
N GLY A 199 29.79 29.00 17.91
CA GLY A 199 30.85 28.35 17.13
C GLY A 199 30.53 26.93 16.67
N ILE A 200 29.25 26.57 16.60
CA ILE A 200 28.78 25.24 16.21
C ILE A 200 28.61 25.19 14.69
N ARG A 201 29.40 24.35 14.02
CA ARG A 201 29.28 24.13 12.57
C ARG A 201 28.00 23.36 12.24
N TRP A 202 27.36 23.72 11.13
CA TRP A 202 26.18 23.02 10.60
C TRP A 202 26.37 21.50 10.41
N SER A 203 27.58 21.08 10.02
CA SER A 203 27.94 19.67 9.85
C SER A 203 28.14 18.92 11.18
N THR A 204 28.11 19.61 12.32
CA THR A 204 28.24 18.97 13.64
C THR A 204 26.96 18.18 13.89
N PRO A 205 27.02 16.85 14.06
CA PRO A 205 25.82 16.07 14.28
C PRO A 205 25.07 16.60 15.51
N CYS A 206 23.78 16.87 15.36
CA CYS A 206 22.85 17.13 16.47
C CYS A 206 22.74 15.92 17.45
N GLY A 207 23.50 14.85 17.19
CA GLY A 207 23.51 13.55 17.84
C GLY A 207 23.84 13.50 19.34
N LYS A 208 24.33 14.59 19.95
CA LYS A 208 24.55 14.61 21.41
C LYS A 208 23.24 14.68 22.21
N ALA A 209 22.15 15.19 21.62
CA ALA A 209 20.83 15.21 22.26
C ALA A 209 20.07 13.88 22.06
N THR A 210 20.22 13.22 20.91
CA THR A 210 19.50 11.97 20.60
C THR A 210 20.15 10.71 21.19
N ARG A 211 21.47 10.69 21.42
CA ARG A 211 22.16 9.52 21.99
C ARG A 211 21.75 9.22 23.44
N LYS A 212 21.29 10.21 24.21
CA LYS A 212 20.86 10.02 25.61
C LYS A 212 19.58 9.17 25.76
N ARG A 213 18.80 8.98 24.69
CA ARG A 213 17.49 8.30 24.76
C ARG A 213 17.53 6.82 24.36
N ALA A 214 18.62 6.37 23.75
CA ALA A 214 18.73 5.00 23.21
C ALA A 214 19.05 3.92 24.27
N GLY A 215 19.06 4.23 25.57
CA GLY A 215 19.50 3.28 26.61
C GLY A 215 18.83 3.38 27.98
N ALA A 216 17.68 4.05 28.11
CA ALA A 216 16.97 4.17 29.40
C ALA A 216 15.50 3.76 29.27
N SER A 217 15.27 2.47 29.04
CA SER A 217 13.97 1.83 29.30
C SER A 217 14.13 0.87 30.49
N SER A 218 14.08 1.41 31.70
CA SER A 218 13.76 0.64 32.90
C SER A 218 12.66 1.38 33.66
N SER A 219 11.46 0.82 33.58
CA SER A 219 10.45 0.77 34.66
C SER A 219 10.39 1.95 35.65
N SER A 220 9.43 2.86 35.47
CA SER A 220 8.46 3.26 36.52
C SER A 220 7.56 4.44 36.10
N PRO A 221 6.40 4.64 36.78
CA PRO A 221 5.21 5.23 36.20
C PRO A 221 5.23 6.75 36.15
N ALA A 222 4.27 7.30 35.41
CA ALA A 222 4.02 8.73 35.19
C ALA A 222 4.21 9.60 36.44
N PRO A 223 4.68 10.85 36.23
CA PRO A 223 4.18 11.98 36.98
C PRO A 223 3.52 13.00 36.07
N SER A 224 2.42 13.50 36.61
CA SER A 224 1.67 14.70 36.25
C SER A 224 2.54 15.94 36.02
N SER A 225 1.97 16.86 35.22
CA SER A 225 2.33 18.27 35.05
C SER A 225 3.71 18.60 34.50
N TRP A 226 3.78 18.83 33.19
CA TRP A 226 4.81 19.71 32.61
C TRP A 226 4.16 20.65 31.58
N SER A 227 3.97 21.90 32.01
CA SER A 227 3.79 23.05 31.14
C SER A 227 5.06 23.25 30.32
N ALA A 228 4.92 23.26 29.00
CA ALA A 228 5.88 23.87 28.10
C ALA A 228 5.08 24.69 27.08
N ALA A 229 5.32 25.99 27.09
CA ALA A 229 4.65 26.98 26.27
C ALA A 229 4.78 26.63 24.78
N ALA A 230 3.65 26.22 24.17
CA ALA A 230 3.50 26.21 22.73
C ALA A 230 3.20 27.65 22.28
N ALA A 231 4.15 28.26 21.59
CA ALA A 231 3.90 29.50 20.88
C ALA A 231 2.90 29.19 19.74
N THR A 232 1.66 29.63 19.94
CA THR A 232 0.59 29.60 18.96
C THR A 232 0.96 30.52 17.79
N SER A 233 1.27 29.96 16.63
CA SER A 233 1.17 30.68 15.36
C SER A 233 0.02 30.08 14.55
N ALA A 234 -1.09 30.82 14.50
CA ALA A 234 -2.20 30.53 13.61
C ALA A 234 -1.81 30.87 12.16
N PRO A 235 -2.21 30.05 11.17
CA PRO A 235 -2.38 30.54 9.82
C PRO A 235 -3.87 30.79 9.55
N SER A 236 -4.10 31.97 8.99
CA SER A 236 -5.35 32.52 8.47
C SER A 236 -6.22 31.53 7.70
N ARG A 237 -7.51 31.50 8.03
CA ARG A 237 -8.58 31.08 7.12
C ARG A 237 -8.53 31.95 5.86
N THR A 238 -8.19 31.37 4.73
CA THR A 238 -8.73 31.80 3.43
C THR A 238 -9.10 30.56 2.61
N SER A 239 -10.24 30.71 1.97
CA SER A 239 -11.08 29.72 1.30
C SER A 239 -10.62 29.40 -0.13
N SER A 240 -10.60 28.13 -0.51
CA SER A 240 -11.42 27.53 -1.58
C SER A 240 -10.79 26.21 -2.10
N PRO A 241 -11.58 25.14 -2.34
CA PRO A 241 -11.12 23.93 -3.02
C PRO A 241 -11.53 23.97 -4.50
N SER A 242 -10.57 23.96 -5.42
CA SER A 242 -10.82 23.78 -6.86
C SER A 242 -10.26 22.44 -7.35
N TRP A 243 -11.18 21.48 -7.43
CA TRP A 243 -11.35 20.43 -8.45
C TRP A 243 -10.19 20.14 -9.43
N TRP A 244 -9.82 18.86 -9.53
CA TRP A 244 -9.48 18.23 -10.81
C TRP A 244 -10.45 17.09 -11.10
N PRO A 245 -10.92 16.94 -12.35
CA PRO A 245 -11.93 15.96 -12.72
C PRO A 245 -11.30 14.61 -13.01
N ALA A 246 -12.04 13.56 -12.66
CA ALA A 246 -11.82 12.22 -13.17
C ALA A 246 -12.25 12.16 -14.64
N THR A 247 -11.40 11.54 -15.46
CA THR A 247 -11.77 10.83 -16.70
C THR A 247 -10.98 9.53 -16.72
#